data_AF-A0A0J6UNK1-F1
#
_entry.id   AF-A0A0J6UNK1-F1
#
_cell.length_a   1.000
_cell.length_b   1.000
_cell.length_c   1.000
_cell.angle_alpha   90.00
_cell.angle_beta   90.00
_cell.angle_gamma   90.00
#
_symmetry.space_group_name_H-M   'P 1'
#
loop_
_entity.id
_entity.type
_entity.pdbx_description
1 polymer ?
#
loop_
_entity_poly.entity_id
_entity_poly.type
_entity_poly.pdbx_seq_one_letter_code
_entity_poly.pdbx_strand_id
1 'polypeptide(L)'
;MAHFINDRAALVAEAVDGLVAGSGGRLARLDGDPSIRVVLRADWDLERVAVVSGGGSGHEPAHAGFVGRGLLTAAVCGDVFASPSVDAVLAAILAVTGPAGCLVVIKNYAGDRLNFGLAAERARALGLAVETVTVADDVAIPGAAQARGIAGTLLVHKVAGHAAESGRALPEVAAAARAAAAGVRSLGIAVSGCTMPGGTAEVRLAPGQAELGLGIHGEPGIERIALPPAAALTGLMTTRLGDAVAGDGPLALLVNNLGGTTALEMQVLTRAVLATPLGARVRLLLGPAAAMTALDMHGASLSVMPLDSATEAALTAATEVPAWPRAIAVAPPDTRPLP
;
A
#
# COMPACT_ATOMS: atom_id res chain seq x y z
N MET A 1 -20.23 -0.06 16.09
CA MET A 1 -19.14 0.89 16.45
C MET A 1 -19.61 2.30 16.09
N ALA A 2 -19.15 3.34 16.79
CA ALA A 2 -19.44 4.72 16.40
C ALA A 2 -18.35 5.21 15.45
N HIS A 3 -18.71 5.99 14.43
CA HIS A 3 -17.78 6.56 13.45
C HIS A 3 -17.91 8.09 13.45
N PHE A 4 -16.80 8.81 13.30
CA PHE A 4 -16.76 10.26 13.17
C PHE A 4 -17.04 10.66 11.72
N ILE A 5 -18.31 10.69 11.33
CA ILE A 5 -18.76 11.01 9.97
C ILE A 5 -19.98 11.93 10.02
N ASN A 6 -20.12 12.83 9.04
CA ASN A 6 -21.34 13.62 8.85
C ASN A 6 -22.36 12.85 8.00
N ASP A 7 -21.96 12.48 6.78
CA ASP A 7 -22.73 11.69 5.81
C ASP A 7 -21.81 10.66 5.15
N ARG A 8 -22.32 9.45 4.88
CA ARG A 8 -21.57 8.41 4.17
C ARG A 8 -21.22 8.81 2.73
N ALA A 9 -22.11 9.54 2.05
CA ALA A 9 -21.89 9.97 0.67
C ALA A 9 -20.79 11.04 0.57
N ALA A 10 -20.64 11.88 1.60
CA ALA A 10 -19.63 12.94 1.66
C ALA A 10 -18.29 12.46 2.24
N LEU A 11 -18.27 11.29 2.91
CA LEU A 11 -17.14 10.81 3.72
C LEU A 11 -15.78 10.91 3.02
N VAL A 12 -15.66 10.39 1.81
CA VAL A 12 -14.37 10.37 1.09
C VAL A 12 -13.96 11.79 0.68
N ALA A 13 -14.91 12.63 0.27
CA ALA A 13 -14.62 14.01 -0.10
C ALA A 13 -14.14 14.81 1.13
N GLU A 14 -14.83 14.69 2.27
CA GLU A 14 -14.44 15.33 3.53
C GLU A 14 -13.07 14.84 4.02
N ALA A 15 -12.79 13.54 3.90
CA ALA A 15 -11.50 12.98 4.26
C ALA A 15 -10.36 13.53 3.37
N VAL A 16 -10.60 13.66 2.05
CA VAL A 16 -9.66 14.28 1.11
C VAL A 16 -9.45 15.76 1.45
N ASP A 17 -10.50 16.51 1.75
CA ASP A 17 -10.40 17.92 2.15
C ASP A 17 -9.59 18.07 3.43
N GLY A 18 -9.81 17.19 4.43
CA GLY A 18 -9.03 17.16 5.67
C GLY A 18 -7.55 16.87 5.42
N LEU A 19 -7.24 15.90 4.55
CA LEU A 19 -5.86 15.58 4.18
C LEU A 19 -5.16 16.76 3.48
N VAL A 20 -5.84 17.40 2.52
CA VAL A 20 -5.30 18.54 1.77
C VAL A 20 -5.08 19.74 2.70
N ALA A 21 -6.06 20.08 3.53
CA ALA A 21 -5.95 21.16 4.51
C ALA A 21 -4.83 20.91 5.53
N GLY A 22 -4.69 19.67 6.01
CA GLY A 22 -3.64 19.24 6.93
C GLY A 22 -2.25 19.08 6.29
N SER A 23 -2.14 19.22 4.96
CA SER A 23 -0.87 18.97 4.25
C SER A 23 0.17 20.08 4.43
N GLY A 24 -0.24 21.27 4.90
CA GLY A 24 0.61 22.46 4.97
C GLY A 24 0.95 23.02 3.59
N GLY A 25 0.07 22.85 2.59
CA GLY A 25 0.24 23.32 1.22
C GLY A 25 1.04 22.39 0.31
N ARG A 26 1.45 21.20 0.77
CA ARG A 26 2.17 20.20 -0.05
C ARG A 26 1.26 19.47 -1.03
N LEU A 27 -0.03 19.38 -0.70
CA LEU A 27 -1.04 18.68 -1.50
C LEU A 27 -2.05 19.67 -2.07
N ALA A 28 -2.56 19.36 -3.24
CA ALA A 28 -3.72 19.95 -3.86
C ALA A 28 -4.74 18.85 -4.18
N ARG A 29 -5.98 19.25 -4.46
CA ARG A 29 -6.98 18.38 -5.10
C ARG A 29 -7.46 18.97 -6.41
N LEU A 30 -7.91 18.12 -7.32
CA LEU A 30 -8.70 18.59 -8.45
C LEU A 30 -10.05 19.14 -7.95
N ASP A 31 -10.54 20.17 -8.61
CA ASP A 31 -11.81 20.82 -8.32
C ASP A 31 -12.77 20.73 -9.51
N GLY A 32 -14.07 20.86 -9.25
CA GLY A 32 -15.12 20.73 -10.26
C GLY A 32 -16.16 19.67 -9.90
N ASP A 33 -16.00 18.46 -10.45
CA ASP A 33 -16.96 17.36 -10.25
C ASP A 33 -16.76 16.67 -8.89
N PRO A 34 -17.75 16.67 -7.98
CA PRO A 34 -17.65 16.03 -6.66
C PRO A 34 -17.41 14.51 -6.68
N SER A 35 -17.70 13.84 -7.80
CA SER A 35 -17.42 12.42 -8.01
C SER A 35 -15.96 12.12 -8.37
N ILE A 36 -15.19 13.14 -8.78
CA ILE A 36 -13.77 13.03 -9.13
C ILE A 36 -12.94 13.53 -7.95
N ARG A 37 -12.40 12.59 -7.18
CA ARG A 37 -11.57 12.88 -6.01
C ARG A 37 -10.13 12.46 -6.29
N VAL A 38 -9.30 13.44 -6.63
CA VAL A 38 -7.89 13.24 -6.96
C VAL A 38 -7.06 14.16 -6.07
N VAL A 39 -6.10 13.58 -5.37
CA VAL A 39 -5.08 14.30 -4.61
C VAL A 39 -3.78 14.27 -5.39
N LEU A 40 -3.11 15.41 -5.52
CA LEU A 40 -1.86 15.55 -6.26
C LEU A 40 -0.87 16.45 -5.52
N ARG A 41 0.39 16.37 -5.90
CA ARG A 41 1.43 17.29 -5.43
C ARG A 41 1.10 18.72 -5.86
N ALA A 42 1.13 19.66 -4.92
CA ALA A 42 0.94 21.08 -5.24
C ALA A 42 2.14 21.68 -6.00
N ASP A 43 3.33 21.07 -5.86
CA ASP A 43 4.59 21.50 -6.45
C ASP A 43 4.95 20.74 -7.74
N TRP A 44 3.95 20.17 -8.43
CA TRP A 44 4.21 19.24 -9.52
C TRP A 44 4.86 19.89 -10.74
N ASP A 45 5.88 19.22 -11.27
CA ASP A 45 6.65 19.60 -12.45
C ASP A 45 6.35 18.62 -13.60
N LEU A 46 5.74 19.11 -14.67
CA LEU A 46 5.32 18.32 -15.82
C LEU A 46 6.50 17.78 -16.66
N GLU A 47 7.72 18.26 -16.43
CA GLU A 47 8.93 17.76 -17.11
C GLU A 47 9.40 16.40 -16.56
N ARG A 48 8.77 15.88 -15.50
CA ARG A 48 9.14 14.61 -14.86
C ARG A 48 8.11 13.52 -15.13
N VAL A 49 8.57 12.27 -15.08
CA VAL A 49 7.68 11.11 -15.14
C VAL A 49 6.73 11.15 -13.95
N ALA A 50 5.43 11.24 -14.22
CA ALA A 50 4.42 11.14 -13.17
C ALA A 50 4.26 9.70 -12.68
N VAL A 51 3.98 9.52 -11.39
CA VAL A 51 3.58 8.22 -10.82
C VAL A 51 2.19 8.35 -10.21
N VAL A 52 1.20 7.70 -10.85
CA VAL A 52 -0.20 7.74 -10.44
C VAL A 52 -0.61 6.40 -9.85
N SER A 53 -1.37 6.42 -8.76
CA SER A 53 -2.04 5.23 -8.22
C SER A 53 -3.41 5.58 -7.65
N GLY A 54 -4.07 4.64 -6.99
CA GLY A 54 -5.38 4.85 -6.40
C GLY A 54 -6.15 3.56 -6.17
N GLY A 55 -7.46 3.71 -6.00
CA GLY A 55 -8.41 2.64 -5.74
C GLY A 55 -9.54 3.10 -4.83
N GLY A 56 -10.29 2.15 -4.29
CA GLY A 56 -11.28 2.45 -3.27
C GLY A 56 -10.65 3.06 -2.01
N SER A 57 -11.42 3.90 -1.33
CA SER A 57 -11.03 4.50 -0.05
C SER A 57 -11.24 3.51 1.10
N GLY A 58 -10.76 3.84 2.30
CA GLY A 58 -10.81 2.95 3.47
C GLY A 58 -9.49 2.20 3.74
N HIS A 59 -8.42 2.58 3.03
CA HIS A 59 -7.07 2.04 3.19
C HIS A 59 -6.07 3.10 3.66
N GLU A 60 -6.55 4.25 4.12
CA GLU A 60 -5.74 5.40 4.47
C GLU A 60 -4.63 5.01 5.47
N PRO A 61 -3.39 5.49 5.29
CA PRO A 61 -2.98 6.56 4.36
C PRO A 61 -2.86 6.15 2.88
N ALA A 62 -3.02 4.87 2.52
CA ALA A 62 -3.00 4.47 1.11
C ALA A 62 -4.24 5.01 0.36
N HIS A 63 -4.12 5.70 -0.77
CA HIS A 63 -2.88 6.12 -1.46
C HIS A 63 -2.56 7.61 -1.30
N ALA A 64 -3.57 8.43 -1.01
CA ALA A 64 -3.42 9.89 -1.01
C ALA A 64 -2.41 10.41 0.03
N GLY A 65 -2.27 9.72 1.16
CA GLY A 65 -1.24 10.02 2.16
C GLY A 65 0.19 9.75 1.69
N PHE A 66 0.38 9.07 0.56
CA PHE A 66 1.68 8.80 -0.07
C PHE A 66 1.98 9.68 -1.29
N VAL A 67 1.17 10.71 -1.53
CA VAL A 67 1.46 11.73 -2.56
C VAL A 67 2.56 12.66 -2.05
N GLY A 68 3.65 12.77 -2.81
CA GLY A 68 4.80 13.61 -2.48
C GLY A 68 6.10 13.19 -3.17
N ARG A 69 7.15 14.00 -2.99
CA ARG A 69 8.49 13.78 -3.58
C ARG A 69 9.03 12.39 -3.26
N GLY A 70 9.50 11.70 -4.30
CA GLY A 70 10.06 10.34 -4.20
C GLY A 70 9.03 9.21 -3.97
N LEU A 71 7.73 9.50 -4.04
CA LEU A 71 6.62 8.55 -3.98
C LEU A 71 5.61 8.83 -5.12
N LEU A 72 4.32 9.02 -4.82
CA LEU A 72 3.28 9.27 -5.82
C LEU A 72 3.22 10.74 -6.22
N THR A 73 2.95 10.98 -7.50
CA THR A 73 2.58 12.29 -8.03
C THR A 73 1.12 12.62 -7.73
N ALA A 74 0.24 11.65 -7.93
CA ALA A 74 -1.20 11.78 -7.65
C ALA A 74 -1.82 10.44 -7.21
N ALA A 75 -2.91 10.53 -6.46
CA ALA A 75 -3.71 9.43 -6.01
C ALA A 75 -5.19 9.67 -6.33
N VAL A 76 -5.85 8.65 -6.88
CA VAL A 76 -7.27 8.68 -7.24
C VAL A 76 -8.09 7.93 -6.19
N CYS A 77 -9.04 8.61 -5.57
CA CYS A 77 -9.82 8.11 -4.44
C CYS A 77 -11.26 7.76 -4.88
N GLY A 78 -11.55 6.47 -5.01
CA GLY A 78 -12.91 5.97 -5.21
C GLY A 78 -13.74 6.01 -3.92
N ASP A 79 -14.98 5.53 -3.95
CA ASP A 79 -15.77 5.36 -2.73
C ASP A 79 -15.15 4.29 -1.82
N VAL A 80 -15.64 4.14 -0.59
CA VAL A 80 -15.10 3.14 0.35
C VAL A 80 -15.18 1.74 -0.27
N PHE A 81 -14.01 1.10 -0.44
CA PHE A 81 -13.82 -0.21 -1.09
C PHE A 81 -14.35 -0.34 -2.53
N ALA A 82 -14.58 0.77 -3.24
CA ALA A 82 -14.98 0.77 -4.64
C ALA A 82 -13.97 1.52 -5.51
N SER A 83 -13.51 0.87 -6.59
CA SER A 83 -12.58 1.48 -7.55
C SER A 83 -13.11 2.83 -8.07
N PRO A 84 -12.26 3.86 -8.22
CA PRO A 84 -12.65 5.12 -8.85
C PRO A 84 -13.10 4.91 -10.29
N SER A 85 -13.92 5.82 -10.79
CA SER A 85 -14.38 5.78 -12.18
C SER A 85 -13.22 5.96 -13.18
N VAL A 86 -13.44 5.48 -14.41
CA VAL A 86 -12.51 5.68 -15.53
C VAL A 86 -12.21 7.17 -15.73
N ASP A 87 -13.23 8.02 -15.62
CA ASP A 87 -13.10 9.47 -15.83
C ASP A 87 -12.29 10.13 -14.72
N ALA A 88 -12.43 9.69 -13.47
CA ALA A 88 -11.59 10.18 -12.37
C ALA A 88 -10.11 9.81 -12.56
N VAL A 89 -9.84 8.57 -12.98
CA VAL A 89 -8.46 8.13 -13.27
C VAL A 89 -7.88 8.89 -14.47
N LEU A 90 -8.66 9.05 -15.54
CA LEU A 90 -8.24 9.80 -16.71
C LEU A 90 -7.96 11.27 -16.36
N ALA A 91 -8.80 11.91 -15.54
CA ALA A 91 -8.59 13.27 -15.06
C ALA A 91 -7.28 13.40 -14.29
N ALA A 92 -6.96 12.44 -13.42
CA ALA A 92 -5.67 12.42 -12.72
C ALA A 92 -4.49 12.31 -13.69
N ILE A 93 -4.53 11.37 -14.64
CA ILE A 93 -3.49 11.19 -15.65
C ILE A 93 -3.31 12.49 -16.44
N LEU A 94 -4.39 13.09 -16.95
CA LEU A 94 -4.32 14.32 -17.73
C LEU A 94 -3.75 15.50 -16.93
N ALA A 95 -4.07 15.59 -15.63
CA ALA A 95 -3.62 16.67 -14.78
C ALA A 95 -2.11 16.64 -14.48
N VAL A 96 -1.47 15.46 -14.52
CA VAL A 96 -0.08 15.32 -14.08
C VAL A 96 0.88 14.83 -15.16
N THR A 97 0.40 14.47 -16.34
CA THR A 97 1.25 13.93 -17.41
C THR A 97 1.73 15.02 -18.36
N GLY A 98 3.03 15.31 -18.35
CA GLY A 98 3.69 16.14 -19.35
C GLY A 98 4.50 15.31 -20.37
N PRO A 99 5.48 15.92 -21.07
CA PRO A 99 6.27 15.25 -22.12
C PRO A 99 7.03 14.00 -21.65
N ALA A 100 7.41 13.94 -20.37
CA ALA A 100 8.10 12.79 -19.79
C ALA A 100 7.20 11.56 -19.59
N GLY A 101 5.87 11.73 -19.64
CA GLY A 101 4.90 10.65 -19.53
C GLY A 101 4.53 10.26 -18.09
N CYS A 102 3.77 9.17 -17.95
CA CYS A 102 3.16 8.76 -16.70
C CYS A 102 3.17 7.24 -16.51
N LEU A 103 3.57 6.80 -15.32
CA LEU A 103 3.41 5.43 -14.85
C LEU A 103 2.17 5.33 -13.97
N VAL A 104 1.27 4.41 -14.29
CA VAL A 104 0.09 4.08 -13.49
C VAL A 104 0.32 2.76 -12.75
N VAL A 105 0.37 2.80 -11.41
CA VAL A 105 0.52 1.64 -10.54
C VAL A 105 -0.86 1.18 -10.04
N ILE A 106 -1.24 -0.05 -10.35
CA ILE A 106 -2.59 -0.58 -10.19
C ILE A 106 -2.55 -1.79 -9.24
N LYS A 107 -3.35 -1.79 -8.17
CA LYS A 107 -3.54 -3.01 -7.35
C LYS A 107 -4.33 -4.05 -8.15
N ASN A 108 -4.01 -5.33 -8.04
CA ASN A 108 -4.68 -6.39 -8.81
C ASN A 108 -6.08 -6.73 -8.26
N TYR A 109 -7.01 -5.79 -8.39
CA TYR A 109 -8.45 -5.97 -8.21
C TYR A 109 -9.17 -5.76 -9.53
N ALA A 110 -10.24 -6.50 -9.77
CA ALA A 110 -10.96 -6.46 -11.05
C ALA A 110 -11.40 -5.04 -11.41
N GLY A 111 -12.04 -4.32 -10.49
CA GLY A 111 -12.48 -2.94 -10.69
C GLY A 111 -11.32 -1.97 -10.93
N ASP A 112 -10.22 -2.10 -10.20
CA ASP A 112 -9.03 -1.26 -10.39
C ASP A 112 -8.40 -1.51 -11.76
N ARG A 113 -8.23 -2.77 -12.16
CA ARG A 113 -7.65 -3.14 -13.47
C ARG A 113 -8.46 -2.66 -14.65
N LEU A 114 -9.79 -2.82 -14.59
CA LEU A 114 -10.67 -2.38 -15.66
C LEU A 114 -10.67 -0.85 -15.77
N ASN A 115 -10.86 -0.14 -14.65
CA ASN A 115 -11.00 1.31 -14.67
C ASN A 115 -9.68 2.03 -15.00
N PHE A 116 -8.58 1.65 -14.33
CA PHE A 116 -7.28 2.26 -14.59
C PHE A 116 -6.70 1.83 -15.95
N GLY A 117 -6.92 0.58 -16.36
CA GLY A 117 -6.52 0.09 -17.68
C GLY A 117 -7.20 0.87 -18.80
N LEU A 118 -8.53 1.03 -18.73
CA LEU A 118 -9.27 1.80 -19.72
C LEU A 118 -8.90 3.30 -19.72
N ALA A 119 -8.67 3.89 -18.54
CA ALA A 119 -8.19 5.27 -18.44
C ALA A 119 -6.81 5.46 -19.08
N ALA A 120 -5.88 4.51 -18.88
CA ALA A 120 -4.57 4.53 -19.51
C ALA A 120 -4.67 4.41 -21.04
N GLU A 121 -5.53 3.53 -21.56
CA GLU A 121 -5.79 3.42 -23.00
C GLU A 121 -6.37 4.72 -23.57
N ARG A 122 -7.32 5.36 -22.88
CA ARG A 122 -7.87 6.67 -23.29
C ARG A 122 -6.79 7.76 -23.29
N ALA A 123 -5.93 7.80 -22.29
CA ALA A 123 -4.82 8.76 -22.23
C ALA A 123 -3.82 8.54 -23.39
N ARG A 124 -3.50 7.29 -23.73
CA ARG A 124 -2.68 6.95 -24.91
C ARG A 124 -3.32 7.41 -26.21
N ALA A 125 -4.64 7.22 -26.35
CA ALA A 125 -5.39 7.69 -27.51
C ALA A 125 -5.39 9.23 -27.64
N LEU A 126 -5.24 9.95 -26.52
CA LEU A 126 -5.04 11.41 -26.49
C LEU A 126 -3.58 11.84 -26.76
N GLY A 127 -2.69 10.90 -27.07
CA GLY A 127 -1.29 11.16 -27.40
C GLY A 127 -0.33 11.21 -26.21
N LEU A 128 -0.77 10.87 -25.00
CA LEU A 128 0.10 10.82 -23.82
C LEU A 128 0.90 9.52 -23.74
N ALA A 129 2.17 9.62 -23.36
CA ALA A 129 2.99 8.46 -23.03
C ALA A 129 2.60 7.92 -21.65
N VAL A 130 1.93 6.76 -21.62
CA VAL A 130 1.47 6.13 -20.38
C VAL A 130 1.92 4.67 -20.32
N GLU A 131 2.53 4.28 -19.21
CA GLU A 131 2.86 2.90 -18.86
C GLU A 131 2.00 2.43 -17.68
N THR A 132 1.76 1.13 -17.57
CA THR A 132 1.00 0.55 -16.46
C THR A 132 1.77 -0.59 -15.80
N VAL A 133 1.67 -0.69 -14.47
CA VAL A 133 2.17 -1.81 -13.67
C VAL A 133 1.08 -2.31 -12.75
N THR A 134 0.80 -3.60 -12.78
CA THR A 134 -0.13 -4.25 -11.84
C THR A 134 0.66 -4.90 -10.71
N VAL A 135 0.26 -4.64 -9.47
CA VAL A 135 0.84 -5.25 -8.27
C VAL A 135 -0.10 -6.34 -7.76
N ALA A 136 0.44 -7.56 -7.65
CA ALA A 136 -0.27 -8.79 -7.27
C ALA A 136 0.57 -9.55 -6.23
N ASP A 137 0.83 -8.90 -5.09
CA ASP A 137 1.81 -9.32 -4.09
C ASP A 137 1.25 -10.29 -3.03
N ASP A 138 -0.07 -10.42 -2.91
CA ASP A 138 -0.69 -11.28 -1.91
C ASP A 138 -0.50 -12.78 -2.20
N VAL A 139 0.16 -13.49 -1.28
CA VAL A 139 0.44 -14.93 -1.40
C VAL A 139 -0.58 -15.80 -0.67
N ALA A 140 -1.65 -15.21 -0.13
CA ALA A 140 -2.66 -15.92 0.64
C ALA A 140 -3.23 -17.15 -0.09
N ILE A 141 -3.43 -17.06 -1.40
CA ILE A 141 -4.00 -18.15 -2.22
C ILE A 141 -2.93 -18.62 -3.22
N PRO A 142 -2.17 -19.69 -2.91
CA PRO A 142 -1.16 -20.24 -3.80
C PRO A 142 -1.74 -20.62 -5.17
N GLY A 143 -1.08 -20.20 -6.25
CA GLY A 143 -1.53 -20.51 -7.61
C GLY A 143 -2.81 -19.80 -8.06
N ALA A 144 -3.30 -18.81 -7.29
CA ALA A 144 -4.41 -17.98 -7.73
C ALA A 144 -4.10 -17.33 -9.08
N ALA A 145 -5.01 -17.48 -10.05
CA ALA A 145 -4.88 -16.85 -11.36
C ALA A 145 -4.79 -15.30 -11.27
N GLN A 146 -5.27 -14.74 -10.15
CA GLN A 146 -5.26 -13.30 -9.85
C GLN A 146 -4.98 -13.07 -8.36
N ALA A 147 -3.72 -13.17 -7.95
CA ALA A 147 -3.29 -12.75 -6.61
C ALA A 147 -3.63 -11.27 -6.35
N ARG A 148 -4.14 -10.93 -5.18
CA ARG A 148 -4.55 -9.55 -4.84
C ARG A 148 -3.34 -8.62 -4.72
N GLY A 149 -3.56 -7.31 -4.90
CA GLY A 149 -2.55 -6.29 -4.62
C GLY A 149 -2.79 -5.62 -3.26
N ILE A 150 -1.91 -5.82 -2.29
CA ILE A 150 -2.05 -5.32 -0.91
C ILE A 150 -0.86 -4.44 -0.51
N ALA A 151 -0.43 -4.46 0.76
CA ALA A 151 0.52 -3.51 1.34
C ALA A 151 1.90 -3.45 0.64
N GLY A 152 2.32 -4.51 -0.07
CA GLY A 152 3.57 -4.51 -0.85
C GLY A 152 3.55 -3.52 -2.01
N THR A 153 2.36 -3.09 -2.46
CA THR A 153 2.18 -1.99 -3.42
C THR A 153 2.91 -0.72 -2.98
N LEU A 154 2.98 -0.44 -1.68
CA LEU A 154 3.66 0.77 -1.17
C LEU A 154 5.18 0.74 -1.41
N LEU A 155 5.79 -0.44 -1.38
CA LEU A 155 7.21 -0.60 -1.71
C LEU A 155 7.44 -0.35 -3.22
N VAL A 156 6.50 -0.77 -4.07
CA VAL A 156 6.52 -0.48 -5.51
C VAL A 156 6.39 1.03 -5.76
N HIS A 157 5.50 1.73 -5.04
CA HIS A 157 5.39 3.19 -5.11
C HIS A 157 6.71 3.86 -4.78
N LYS A 158 7.44 3.39 -3.77
CA LYS A 158 8.73 3.97 -3.38
C LYS A 158 9.81 3.75 -4.42
N VAL A 159 9.88 2.56 -5.02
CA VAL A 159 10.83 2.26 -6.10
C VAL A 159 10.53 3.10 -7.34
N ALA A 160 9.27 3.15 -7.76
CA ALA A 160 8.81 3.95 -8.90
C ALA A 160 9.05 5.45 -8.68
N GLY A 161 8.61 5.97 -7.53
CA GLY A 161 8.76 7.37 -7.16
C GLY A 161 10.22 7.79 -7.04
N HIS A 162 11.10 6.95 -6.48
CA HIS A 162 12.53 7.23 -6.44
C HIS A 162 13.15 7.27 -7.85
N ALA A 163 12.81 6.32 -8.72
CA ALA A 163 13.29 6.29 -10.10
C ALA A 163 12.84 7.54 -10.89
N ALA A 164 11.57 7.93 -10.75
CA ALA A 164 11.01 9.12 -11.39
C ALA A 164 11.64 10.42 -10.84
N GLU A 165 11.77 10.55 -9.52
CA GLU A 165 12.39 11.72 -8.87
C GLU A 165 13.89 11.85 -9.21
N SER A 166 14.55 10.74 -9.56
CA SER A 166 15.94 10.72 -10.06
C SER A 166 16.08 11.09 -11.53
N GLY A 167 14.99 11.48 -12.20
CA GLY A 167 14.99 11.93 -13.60
C GLY A 167 15.10 10.81 -14.64
N ARG A 168 14.82 9.55 -14.27
CA ARG A 168 14.82 8.43 -15.23
C ARG A 168 13.66 8.54 -16.21
N ALA A 169 13.86 8.02 -17.42
CA ALA A 169 12.82 8.02 -18.45
C ALA A 169 11.70 7.02 -18.12
N LEU A 170 10.48 7.27 -18.65
CA LEU A 170 9.29 6.44 -18.38
C LEU A 170 9.53 4.92 -18.52
N PRO A 171 10.21 4.41 -19.58
CA PRO A 171 10.47 2.97 -19.69
C PRO A 171 11.32 2.41 -18.56
N GLU A 172 12.29 3.17 -18.05
CA GLU A 172 13.17 2.76 -16.95
C GLU A 172 12.43 2.79 -15.61
N VAL A 173 11.57 3.80 -15.39
CA VAL A 173 10.69 3.88 -14.22
C VAL A 173 9.72 2.69 -14.21
N ALA A 174 9.10 2.39 -15.36
CA ALA A 174 8.21 1.25 -15.51
C ALA A 174 8.94 -0.09 -15.30
N ALA A 175 10.16 -0.25 -15.83
CA ALA A 175 10.97 -1.45 -15.62
C ALA A 175 11.31 -1.67 -14.14
N ALA A 176 11.73 -0.61 -13.43
CA ALA A 176 12.02 -0.68 -11.99
C ALA A 176 10.77 -1.04 -11.18
N ALA A 177 9.62 -0.43 -11.49
CA ALA A 177 8.35 -0.75 -10.85
C ALA A 177 7.89 -2.19 -11.11
N ARG A 178 8.05 -2.70 -12.34
CA ARG A 178 7.76 -4.11 -12.68
C ARG A 178 8.65 -5.08 -11.93
N ALA A 179 9.95 -4.81 -11.84
CA ALA A 179 10.88 -5.65 -11.09
C ALA A 179 10.51 -5.68 -9.60
N ALA A 180 10.22 -4.52 -9.00
CA ALA A 180 9.75 -4.44 -7.62
C ALA A 180 8.44 -5.20 -7.40
N ALA A 181 7.44 -5.02 -8.28
CA ALA A 181 6.16 -5.72 -8.22
C ALA A 181 6.32 -7.25 -8.38
N ALA A 182 7.24 -7.69 -9.23
CA ALA A 182 7.52 -9.11 -9.44
C ALA A 182 8.25 -9.75 -8.24
N GLY A 183 9.02 -8.98 -7.47
CA GLY A 183 9.78 -9.46 -6.31
C GLY A 183 9.03 -9.44 -4.98
N VAL A 184 8.13 -8.48 -4.77
CA VAL A 184 7.45 -8.29 -3.48
C VAL A 184 6.38 -9.37 -3.22
N ARG A 185 6.31 -9.85 -1.97
CA ARG A 185 5.33 -10.83 -1.50
C ARG A 185 4.71 -10.36 -0.19
N SER A 186 3.42 -10.59 0.00
CA SER A 186 2.69 -10.13 1.16
C SER A 186 1.71 -11.17 1.68
N LEU A 187 1.49 -11.18 3.00
CA LEU A 187 0.51 -12.04 3.64
C LEU A 187 -0.12 -11.31 4.83
N GLY A 188 -1.45 -11.27 4.85
CA GLY A 188 -2.26 -10.70 5.93
C GLY A 188 -2.76 -11.74 6.93
N ILE A 189 -3.07 -11.30 8.15
CA ILE A 189 -3.81 -12.03 9.17
C ILE A 189 -4.76 -11.06 9.86
N ALA A 190 -5.98 -11.50 10.15
CA ALA A 190 -6.94 -10.70 10.89
C ALA A 190 -7.69 -11.53 11.92
N VAL A 191 -8.04 -10.92 13.05
CA VAL A 191 -8.86 -11.51 14.12
C VAL A 191 -10.28 -10.96 14.12
N SER A 192 -10.55 -9.92 13.33
CA SER A 192 -11.88 -9.40 13.03
C SER A 192 -12.00 -9.02 11.54
N GLY A 193 -13.24 -8.87 11.06
CA GLY A 193 -13.49 -8.09 9.84
C GLY A 193 -13.34 -6.59 10.09
N CYS A 194 -13.70 -5.79 9.09
CA CYS A 194 -13.86 -4.35 9.21
C CYS A 194 -15.35 -3.95 9.28
N THR A 195 -15.61 -2.80 9.87
CA THR A 195 -16.92 -2.15 9.95
C THR A 195 -17.02 -1.06 8.90
N MET A 196 -17.94 -1.19 7.96
CA MET A 196 -18.23 -0.12 7.01
C MET A 196 -18.68 1.15 7.74
N PRO A 197 -18.20 2.36 7.37
CA PRO A 197 -18.59 3.59 8.05
C PRO A 197 -20.11 3.79 8.07
N GLY A 198 -20.64 4.00 9.27
CA GLY A 198 -22.09 4.10 9.53
C GLY A 198 -22.83 2.75 9.51
N GLY A 199 -22.16 1.66 9.15
CA GLY A 199 -22.70 0.30 9.21
C GLY A 199 -22.68 -0.30 10.61
N THR A 200 -23.17 -1.53 10.70
CA THR A 200 -23.09 -2.36 11.91
C THR A 200 -21.91 -3.31 11.80
N ALA A 201 -21.21 -3.53 12.91
CA ALA A 201 -20.13 -4.51 12.95
C ALA A 201 -20.71 -5.92 12.77
N GLU A 202 -20.16 -6.68 11.82
CA GLU A 202 -20.54 -8.07 11.59
C GLU A 202 -19.55 -9.03 12.27
N VAL A 203 -20.09 -10.03 12.97
CA VAL A 203 -19.27 -11.06 13.61
C VAL A 203 -18.84 -12.07 12.55
N ARG A 204 -17.63 -11.88 12.01
CA ARG A 204 -17.03 -12.80 11.03
C ARG A 204 -16.35 -14.00 11.68
N LEU A 205 -15.66 -13.77 12.80
CA LEU A 205 -14.81 -14.74 13.48
C LEU A 205 -15.26 -14.88 14.93
N ALA A 206 -15.27 -16.11 15.44
CA ALA A 206 -15.55 -16.36 16.84
C ALA A 206 -14.35 -15.92 17.71
N PRO A 207 -14.57 -15.63 19.01
CA PRO A 207 -13.47 -15.32 19.93
C PRO A 207 -12.35 -16.39 19.87
N GLY A 208 -11.11 -15.93 19.80
CA GLY A 208 -9.93 -16.82 19.70
C GLY A 208 -9.67 -17.39 18.30
N GLN A 209 -10.37 -16.93 17.27
CA GLN A 209 -10.08 -17.28 15.87
C GLN A 209 -9.34 -16.16 15.14
N ALA A 210 -8.65 -16.54 14.08
CA ALA A 210 -8.04 -15.64 13.11
C ALA A 210 -8.27 -16.16 11.69
N GLU A 211 -8.24 -15.29 10.69
CA GLU A 211 -8.36 -15.63 9.27
C GLU A 211 -7.10 -15.19 8.52
N LEU A 212 -6.32 -16.17 8.08
CA LEU A 212 -5.10 -15.97 7.34
C LEU A 212 -5.45 -15.59 5.89
N GLY A 213 -4.81 -14.53 5.40
CA GLY A 213 -5.05 -14.01 4.07
C GLY A 213 -6.38 -13.29 3.91
N LEU A 214 -7.00 -12.79 4.99
CA LEU A 214 -8.18 -11.94 4.85
C LEU A 214 -7.83 -10.72 3.98
N GLY A 215 -8.63 -10.46 2.94
CA GLY A 215 -8.40 -9.37 2.01
C GLY A 215 -8.69 -8.00 2.62
N ILE A 216 -8.09 -6.95 2.06
CA ILE A 216 -8.23 -5.58 2.57
C ILE A 216 -9.64 -4.99 2.40
N HIS A 217 -10.51 -5.60 1.60
CA HIS A 217 -11.93 -5.24 1.50
C HIS A 217 -12.83 -6.26 2.23
N GLY A 218 -12.25 -7.14 3.05
CA GLY A 218 -12.97 -8.21 3.75
C GLY A 218 -13.21 -9.47 2.90
N GLU A 219 -12.54 -9.62 1.76
CA GLU A 219 -12.65 -10.84 0.94
C GLU A 219 -12.15 -12.06 1.72
N PRO A 220 -12.78 -13.25 1.58
CA PRO A 220 -12.32 -14.49 2.19
C PRO A 220 -10.81 -14.70 2.10
N GLY A 221 -10.22 -15.03 3.24
CA GLY A 221 -8.88 -15.57 3.32
C GLY A 221 -8.84 -17.05 2.97
N ILE A 222 -7.65 -17.63 3.09
CA ILE A 222 -7.42 -19.03 2.76
C ILE A 222 -7.88 -19.96 3.87
N GLU A 223 -7.70 -19.55 5.12
CA GLU A 223 -7.82 -20.45 6.25
C GLU A 223 -8.24 -19.70 7.50
N ARG A 224 -9.22 -20.27 8.21
CA ARG A 224 -9.56 -19.85 9.57
C ARG A 224 -8.85 -20.78 10.54
N ILE A 225 -8.11 -20.19 11.47
CA ILE A 225 -7.30 -20.90 12.45
C ILE A 225 -7.72 -20.50 13.86
N ALA A 226 -7.50 -21.38 14.84
CA ALA A 226 -7.40 -20.94 16.23
C ALA A 226 -6.19 -20.02 16.35
N LEU A 227 -6.35 -18.84 16.95
CA LEU A 227 -5.28 -17.85 17.10
C LEU A 227 -4.18 -18.41 18.00
N PRO A 228 -3.00 -18.76 17.47
CA PRO A 228 -1.93 -19.28 18.30
C PRO A 228 -1.15 -18.12 18.95
N PRO A 229 -0.22 -18.40 19.89
CA PRO A 229 0.70 -17.38 20.39
C PRO A 229 1.45 -16.68 19.25
N ALA A 230 1.77 -15.40 19.41
CA ALA A 230 2.36 -14.57 18.36
C ALA A 230 3.59 -15.19 17.68
N ALA A 231 4.47 -15.84 18.43
CA ALA A 231 5.66 -16.51 17.87
C ALA A 231 5.32 -17.66 16.90
N ALA A 232 4.28 -18.44 17.21
CA ALA A 232 3.81 -19.52 16.33
C ALA A 232 3.09 -18.94 15.10
N LEU A 233 2.30 -17.87 15.30
CA LEU A 233 1.63 -17.18 14.20
C LEU A 233 2.62 -16.60 13.19
N THR A 234 3.63 -15.85 13.67
CA THR A 234 4.64 -15.25 12.79
C THR A 234 5.53 -16.32 12.15
N GLY A 235 5.80 -17.42 12.85
CA GLY A 235 6.43 -18.61 12.25
C GLY A 235 5.64 -19.10 11.03
N LEU A 236 4.35 -19.35 11.19
CA LEU A 236 3.47 -19.78 10.09
C LEU A 236 3.47 -18.78 8.92
N MET A 237 3.30 -17.48 9.21
CA MET A 237 3.24 -16.44 8.17
C MET A 237 4.57 -16.32 7.42
N THR A 238 5.69 -16.33 8.15
CA THR A 238 7.02 -16.16 7.54
C THR A 238 7.49 -17.39 6.77
N THR A 239 7.09 -18.61 7.16
CA THR A 239 7.31 -19.80 6.34
C THR A 239 6.61 -19.67 4.99
N ARG A 240 5.31 -19.35 4.97
CA ARG A 240 4.55 -19.18 3.71
C ARG A 240 5.12 -18.06 2.83
N LEU A 241 5.55 -16.96 3.43
CA LEU A 241 6.23 -15.89 2.69
C LEU A 241 7.58 -16.35 2.14
N GLY A 242 8.37 -17.07 2.93
CA GLY A 242 9.67 -17.60 2.53
C GLY A 242 9.57 -18.50 1.30
N ASP A 243 8.57 -19.37 1.25
CA ASP A 243 8.32 -20.25 0.09
C ASP A 243 7.99 -19.48 -1.20
N ALA A 244 7.46 -18.26 -1.08
CA ALA A 244 7.06 -17.42 -2.21
C ALA A 244 8.11 -16.39 -2.64
N VAL A 245 9.12 -16.13 -1.79
CA VAL A 245 10.21 -15.19 -2.05
C VAL A 245 11.35 -15.90 -2.78
N ALA A 246 11.84 -15.27 -3.85
CA ALA A 246 12.97 -15.81 -4.59
C ALA A 246 14.31 -15.59 -3.86
N GLY A 247 15.11 -16.65 -3.78
CA GLY A 247 16.48 -16.63 -3.26
C GLY A 247 16.59 -16.41 -1.76
N ASP A 248 17.83 -16.47 -1.27
CA ASP A 248 18.19 -16.42 0.17
C ASP A 248 18.81 -15.09 0.60
N GLY A 249 18.80 -14.10 -0.30
CA GLY A 249 19.40 -12.78 -0.07
C GLY A 249 18.70 -11.92 0.99
N PRO A 250 19.28 -10.74 1.28
CA PRO A 250 18.74 -9.79 2.24
C PRO A 250 17.36 -9.28 1.81
N LEU A 251 16.52 -8.94 2.79
CA LEU A 251 15.13 -8.52 2.58
C LEU A 251 14.85 -7.15 3.21
N ALA A 252 13.94 -6.41 2.59
CA ALA A 252 13.15 -5.39 3.25
C ALA A 252 11.85 -6.01 3.75
N LEU A 253 11.41 -5.60 4.94
CA LEU A 253 10.16 -6.04 5.55
C LEU A 253 9.32 -4.81 5.90
N LEU A 254 8.09 -4.74 5.39
CA LEU A 254 7.05 -3.86 5.91
C LEU A 254 6.16 -4.64 6.87
N VAL A 255 6.09 -4.19 8.12
CA VAL A 255 5.11 -4.66 9.10
C VAL A 255 3.95 -3.66 9.11
N ASN A 256 2.84 -4.04 8.49
CA ASN A 256 1.68 -3.17 8.28
C ASN A 256 0.55 -3.50 9.25
N ASN A 257 -0.06 -2.47 9.83
CA ASN A 257 -1.26 -2.56 10.65
C ASN A 257 -2.50 -2.35 9.76
N LEU A 258 -3.49 -3.25 9.85
CA LEU A 258 -4.72 -3.17 9.08
C LEU A 258 -5.74 -2.17 9.66
N GLY A 259 -5.41 -1.52 10.78
CA GLY A 259 -6.13 -0.38 11.33
C GLY A 259 -6.45 -0.55 12.82
N GLY A 260 -7.05 -1.67 13.19
CA GLY A 260 -7.55 -1.94 14.55
C GLY A 260 -6.52 -2.52 15.53
N THR A 261 -5.31 -2.87 15.06
CA THR A 261 -4.31 -3.51 15.94
C THR A 261 -3.61 -2.47 16.81
N THR A 262 -3.47 -2.72 18.11
CA THR A 262 -2.83 -1.76 19.01
C THR A 262 -1.32 -1.66 18.78
N ALA A 263 -0.72 -0.53 19.16
CA ALA A 263 0.72 -0.36 19.08
C ALA A 263 1.50 -1.44 19.87
N LEU A 264 0.96 -1.89 21.02
CA LEU A 264 1.56 -2.96 21.83
C LEU A 264 1.62 -4.28 21.05
N GLU A 265 0.50 -4.69 20.46
CA GLU A 265 0.42 -5.92 19.66
C GLU A 265 1.34 -5.85 18.45
N MET A 266 1.38 -4.70 17.76
CA MET A 266 2.26 -4.52 16.62
C MET A 266 3.74 -4.69 16.99
N GLN A 267 4.18 -4.21 18.16
CA GLN A 267 5.56 -4.42 18.63
C GLN A 267 5.84 -5.90 18.97
N VAL A 268 4.85 -6.59 19.57
CA VAL A 268 4.94 -8.05 19.81
C VAL A 268 5.11 -8.81 18.50
N LEU A 269 4.30 -8.46 17.48
CA LEU A 269 4.40 -9.06 16.15
C LEU A 269 5.74 -8.76 15.49
N THR A 270 6.21 -7.50 15.49
CA THR A 270 7.52 -7.13 14.94
C THR A 270 8.65 -7.93 15.58
N ARG A 271 8.68 -8.02 16.92
CA ARG A 271 9.67 -8.84 17.65
C ARG A 271 9.60 -10.30 17.22
N ALA A 272 8.40 -10.86 17.13
CA ALA A 272 8.18 -12.26 16.80
C ALA A 272 8.52 -12.59 15.35
N VAL A 273 8.33 -11.67 14.40
CA VAL A 273 8.76 -11.83 13.00
C VAL A 273 10.28 -11.78 12.88
N LEU A 274 10.94 -10.81 13.51
CA LEU A 274 12.40 -10.67 13.45
C LEU A 274 13.16 -11.86 14.08
N ALA A 275 12.49 -12.62 14.94
CA ALA A 275 13.04 -13.84 15.55
C ALA A 275 12.93 -15.09 14.65
N THR A 276 12.26 -15.04 13.49
CA THR A 276 12.13 -16.19 12.58
C THR A 276 13.32 -16.29 11.63
N PRO A 277 13.54 -17.44 10.95
CA PRO A 277 14.59 -17.57 9.94
C PRO A 277 14.48 -16.56 8.79
N LEU A 278 13.26 -16.22 8.36
CA LEU A 278 13.04 -15.15 7.39
C LEU A 278 13.37 -13.78 8.00
N GLY A 279 12.96 -13.55 9.24
CA GLY A 279 13.30 -12.34 10.00
C GLY A 279 14.80 -12.07 10.09
N ALA A 280 15.61 -13.13 10.23
CA ALA A 280 17.07 -13.02 10.25
C ALA A 280 17.68 -12.51 8.93
N ARG A 281 16.95 -12.59 7.82
CA ARG A 281 17.36 -12.04 6.52
C ARG A 281 16.97 -10.56 6.35
N VAL A 282 16.16 -10.01 7.25
CA VAL A 282 15.66 -8.64 7.13
C VAL A 282 16.76 -7.65 7.46
N ARG A 283 17.17 -6.88 6.45
CA ARG A 283 18.15 -5.80 6.57
C ARG A 283 17.47 -4.46 6.82
N LEU A 284 16.34 -4.21 6.16
CA LEU A 284 15.55 -2.99 6.30
C LEU A 284 14.16 -3.31 6.85
N LEU A 285 13.79 -2.64 7.94
CA LEU A 285 12.45 -2.69 8.51
C LEU A 285 11.72 -1.39 8.22
N LEU A 286 10.50 -1.51 7.69
CA LEU A 286 9.53 -0.43 7.54
C LEU A 286 8.36 -0.72 8.49
N GLY A 287 7.98 0.26 9.30
CA GLY A 287 6.98 0.10 10.35
C GLY A 287 7.56 -0.46 11.66
N PRO A 288 6.72 -0.98 12.57
CA PRO A 288 5.29 -1.21 12.40
C PRO A 288 4.50 0.08 12.22
N ALA A 289 3.61 0.13 11.22
CA ALA A 289 2.78 1.30 10.93
C ALA A 289 1.45 0.92 10.27
N ALA A 290 0.42 1.73 10.48
CA ALA A 290 -0.79 1.69 9.64
C ALA A 290 -0.45 2.37 8.30
N ALA A 291 -0.08 1.58 7.30
CA ALA A 291 0.41 2.07 6.02
C ALA A 291 -0.60 1.80 4.88
N MET A 292 -1.21 0.60 4.86
CA MET A 292 -2.36 0.28 4.03
C MET A 292 -3.36 -0.45 4.92
N THR A 293 -4.37 0.27 5.37
CA THR A 293 -5.37 -0.24 6.32
C THR A 293 -6.50 -0.97 5.61
N ALA A 294 -7.42 -1.52 6.39
CA ALA A 294 -8.73 -1.98 5.99
C ALA A 294 -9.72 -1.47 7.03
N LEU A 295 -9.93 -0.14 7.04
CA LEU A 295 -10.70 0.58 8.05
C LEU A 295 -10.24 0.26 9.48
N ASP A 296 -11.11 -0.31 10.31
CA ASP A 296 -10.90 -0.70 11.72
C ASP A 296 -10.51 -2.18 11.89
N MET A 297 -10.14 -2.87 10.80
CA MET A 297 -9.80 -4.29 10.85
C MET A 297 -8.69 -4.57 11.86
N HIS A 298 -8.97 -5.41 12.86
CA HIS A 298 -7.98 -5.88 13.81
C HIS A 298 -7.15 -6.97 13.15
N GLY A 299 -5.99 -6.58 12.63
CA GLY A 299 -5.08 -7.46 11.93
C GLY A 299 -3.79 -6.78 11.50
N ALA A 300 -2.90 -7.57 10.91
CA ALA A 300 -1.61 -7.09 10.41
C ALA A 300 -1.27 -7.81 9.10
N SER A 301 -0.39 -7.20 8.31
CA SER A 301 0.21 -7.86 7.15
C SER A 301 1.71 -7.69 7.14
N LEU A 302 2.40 -8.68 6.58
CA LEU A 302 3.84 -8.65 6.36
C LEU A 302 4.07 -8.58 4.85
N SER A 303 4.88 -7.63 4.40
CA SER A 303 5.33 -7.55 3.01
C SER A 303 6.85 -7.62 2.95
N VAL A 304 7.37 -8.53 2.16
CA VAL A 304 8.80 -8.79 2.01
C VAL A 304 9.24 -8.53 0.57
N MET A 305 10.37 -7.84 0.42
CA MET A 305 10.94 -7.49 -0.88
C MET A 305 12.43 -7.84 -0.88
N PRO A 306 12.93 -8.64 -1.85
CA PRO A 306 14.36 -8.86 -2.04
C PRO A 306 15.11 -7.54 -2.19
N LEU A 307 16.27 -7.44 -1.52
CA LEU A 307 17.14 -6.27 -1.60
C LEU A 307 18.31 -6.54 -2.53
N ASP A 308 18.34 -5.76 -3.61
CA ASP A 308 19.55 -5.43 -4.34
C ASP A 308 19.96 -3.97 -4.03
N SER A 309 21.12 -3.54 -4.52
CA SER A 309 21.63 -2.18 -4.26
C SER A 309 20.69 -1.08 -4.76
N ALA A 310 19.95 -1.32 -5.85
CA ALA A 310 19.02 -0.35 -6.41
C ALA A 310 17.76 -0.19 -5.55
N THR A 311 17.22 -1.32 -5.08
CA THR A 311 16.05 -1.37 -4.20
C THR A 311 16.38 -0.78 -2.82
N GLU A 312 17.54 -1.13 -2.25
CA GLU A 312 18.01 -0.56 -0.99
C GLU A 312 18.16 0.97 -1.08
N ALA A 313 18.78 1.47 -2.16
CA ALA A 313 18.89 2.90 -2.40
C ALA A 313 17.51 3.58 -2.51
N ALA A 314 16.56 2.96 -3.23
CA ALA A 314 15.22 3.50 -3.38
C ALA A 314 14.44 3.55 -2.06
N LEU A 315 14.48 2.49 -1.26
CA LEU A 315 13.74 2.39 0.01
C LEU A 315 14.32 3.30 1.10
N THR A 316 15.62 3.55 1.08
CA THR A 316 16.32 4.41 2.05
C THR A 316 16.38 5.87 1.64
N ALA A 317 16.13 6.19 0.36
CA ALA A 317 16.07 7.57 -0.12
C ALA A 317 15.00 8.38 0.63
N ALA A 318 15.39 9.58 1.07
CA ALA A 318 14.54 10.49 1.82
C ALA A 318 13.25 10.85 1.05
N THR A 319 12.19 11.11 1.80
CA THR A 319 10.92 11.63 1.28
C THR A 319 10.31 12.57 2.32
N GLU A 320 9.59 13.58 1.85
CA GLU A 320 8.88 14.55 2.68
C GLU A 320 7.47 14.07 3.06
N VAL A 321 7.09 12.87 2.64
CA VAL A 321 5.80 12.25 2.93
C VAL A 321 5.77 11.75 4.38
N PRO A 322 5.00 12.38 5.30
CA PRO A 322 5.05 12.03 6.72
C PRO A 322 4.51 10.65 7.03
N ALA A 323 3.55 10.16 6.22
CA ALA A 323 2.95 8.85 6.38
C ALA A 323 3.86 7.69 5.93
N TRP A 324 4.95 7.97 5.19
CA TRP A 324 5.86 6.93 4.73
C TRP A 324 6.60 6.31 5.92
N PRO A 325 6.44 4.99 6.18
CA PRO A 325 7.22 4.33 7.23
C PRO A 325 8.68 4.28 6.80
N ARG A 326 9.51 5.12 7.40
CA ARG A 326 10.94 5.20 7.10
C ARG A 326 11.59 3.81 7.20
N ALA A 327 12.39 3.45 6.20
CA ALA A 327 13.21 2.26 6.25
C ALA A 327 14.35 2.43 7.28
N ILE A 328 14.43 1.51 8.23
CA ILE A 328 15.43 1.51 9.30
C ILE A 328 16.25 0.23 9.19
N ALA A 329 17.57 0.35 9.30
CA ALA A 329 18.44 -0.82 9.35
C ALA A 329 18.16 -1.64 10.63
N VAL A 330 17.92 -2.94 10.48
CA VAL A 330 17.76 -3.83 11.64
C VAL A 330 19.12 -4.01 12.31
N ALA A 331 19.15 -3.83 13.64
CA ALA A 331 20.33 -4.00 14.48
C ALA A 331 19.97 -4.79 15.74
N PRO A 332 20.93 -5.51 16.35
CA PRO A 332 20.73 -6.15 17.64
C PRO A 332 20.27 -5.14 18.71
N PRO A 333 19.39 -5.54 19.64
CA PRO A 333 18.95 -4.64 20.71
C PRO A 333 20.11 -4.30 21.66
N ASP A 334 20.25 -3.02 21.98
CA ASP A 334 21.11 -2.56 23.07
C ASP A 334 20.35 -2.69 24.40
N THR A 335 20.91 -3.43 25.36
CA THR A 335 20.29 -3.64 26.67
C THR A 335 21.18 -3.06 27.76
N ARG A 336 20.57 -2.38 28.72
CA ARG A 336 21.26 -1.78 29.87
C ARG A 336 20.89 -2.56 31.14
N PRO A 337 21.83 -2.84 32.04
CA PRO A 337 21.53 -3.51 33.29
C PRO A 337 20.51 -2.68 34.11
N LEU A 338 19.67 -3.37 34.88
CA LEU A 338 18.83 -2.70 35.88
C LEU A 338 19.76 -2.06 36.93
N PRO A 339 19.46 -0.81 37.37
CA PRO A 339 20.23 -0.15 38.41
C PRO A 339 20.14 -0.87 39.75
#